data_AF-A0A7V6SRA8-F1
#
_entry.id   AF-A0A7V6SRA8-F1
#
_cell.length_a   1.000
_cell.length_b   1.000
_cell.length_c   1.000
_cell.angle_alpha   90.00
_cell.angle_beta   90.00
_cell.angle_gamma   90.00
#
_symmetry.space_group_name_H-M   'P 1'
#
loop_
_entity.id
_entity.type
_entity.pdbx_description
1 polymer ?
#
loop_
_entity_poly.entity_id
_entity_poly.type
_entity_poly.pdbx_seq_one_letter_code
_entity_poly.pdbx_strand_id
1 'polypeptide(L)'
;MRLELGIINITDVQLGPSAAIKDGTLYVDSDALVAHLLENEERLVDVKVHLARPGESVRITPVKDVIEPRIKVDSEAEVFPGTVSKVLPVGSGRTHVLRGAAVVTIGKIVGFQEGIVDMCGPGADYTPFSQLNNVVLEFVLQEGLPAHDREQALRFSGLRAAKFLAEPAKDMEPDEITTYETLPLMEGVKRYPDLPRVAYLQMLQSQGLLHDTYVYGVDAKQILPTLIHPTELMDGAIISGNCVSACDKNTTYHHQNNPVVADLFAKHGEELQFVGVIITNENVFLDDKIRSSDWSAKLAEYLSLDGIIISQEGFGNPDTDLILNAKKIEALGIPTVIITDEYAGTDGASQSLADADPSADAVVTGGNANEIVILPKLDRVIGDINVVTVIAGGSDKALREDGSLEVELQAITGATNELGFGKLTTKGY
;
A
#
# COMPACT_ATOMS: atom_id res chain seq x y z
N MET A 1 6.28 -14.42 -17.66
CA MET A 1 7.02 -13.55 -16.73
C MET A 1 7.36 -14.36 -15.50
N ARG A 2 8.63 -14.35 -15.06
CA ARG A 2 9.09 -15.12 -13.89
C ARG A 2 9.95 -14.25 -12.99
N LEU A 3 9.58 -14.15 -11.72
CA LEU A 3 10.25 -13.38 -10.69
C LEU A 3 10.67 -14.29 -9.54
N GLU A 4 11.91 -14.14 -9.08
CA GLU A 4 12.40 -14.70 -7.83
C GLU A 4 12.50 -13.58 -6.79
N LEU A 5 11.77 -13.71 -5.69
CA LEU A 5 11.97 -12.87 -4.51
C LEU A 5 12.98 -13.56 -3.59
N GLY A 6 14.17 -12.99 -3.50
CA GLY A 6 15.18 -13.37 -2.51
C GLY A 6 14.93 -12.66 -1.19
N ILE A 7 14.43 -13.38 -0.20
CA ILE A 7 14.08 -12.84 1.10
C ILE A 7 15.33 -12.84 1.99
N ILE A 8 15.69 -11.65 2.49
CA ILE A 8 16.70 -11.45 3.52
C ILE A 8 15.97 -10.98 4.77
N ASN A 9 16.02 -11.77 5.83
CA ASN A 9 15.27 -11.52 7.06
C ASN A 9 15.99 -10.46 7.91
N ILE A 10 15.26 -9.38 8.20
CA ILE A 10 15.69 -8.32 9.10
C ILE A 10 14.93 -8.41 10.40
N THR A 11 15.64 -8.73 11.48
CA THR A 11 15.11 -8.85 12.84
C THR A 11 15.38 -7.61 13.69
N ASP A 12 16.31 -6.75 13.29
CA ASP A 12 16.64 -5.51 13.99
C ASP A 12 17.14 -4.42 13.01
N VAL A 13 17.04 -3.16 13.42
CA VAL A 13 17.62 -2.02 12.72
C VAL A 13 18.44 -1.17 13.68
N GLN A 14 19.63 -0.72 13.29
CA GLN A 14 20.51 0.08 14.15
C GLN A 14 21.15 1.22 13.37
N LEU A 15 21.52 2.31 14.05
CA LEU A 15 22.39 3.30 13.43
C LEU A 15 23.82 2.76 13.42
N GLY A 16 24.55 3.00 12.35
CA GLY A 16 25.93 2.56 12.19
C GLY A 16 26.76 3.55 11.37
N PRO A 17 28.09 3.40 11.37
CA PRO A 17 28.99 4.26 10.60
C PRO A 17 29.01 3.94 9.09
N SER A 18 28.28 2.92 8.65
CA SER A 18 28.19 2.48 7.26
C SER A 18 26.95 1.62 7.05
N ALA A 19 26.32 1.72 5.86
CA ALA A 19 25.19 0.87 5.49
C ALA A 19 25.64 -0.59 5.35
N ALA A 20 25.05 -1.50 6.11
CA ALA A 20 25.40 -2.92 6.10
C ALA A 20 24.25 -3.79 6.62
N ILE A 21 24.23 -5.05 6.22
CA ILE A 21 23.37 -6.07 6.82
C ILE A 21 24.26 -7.13 7.45
N LYS A 22 24.07 -7.41 8.73
CA LYS A 22 24.87 -8.40 9.46
C LYS A 22 24.02 -9.09 10.53
N ASP A 23 24.04 -10.41 10.54
CA ASP A 23 23.37 -11.26 11.54
C ASP A 23 21.87 -10.88 11.73
N GLY A 24 21.17 -10.55 10.64
CA GLY A 24 19.77 -10.13 10.66
C GLY A 24 19.53 -8.66 11.07
N THR A 25 20.58 -7.87 11.29
CA THR A 25 20.47 -6.44 11.61
C THR A 25 20.80 -5.57 10.39
N LEU A 26 19.89 -4.64 10.06
CA LEU A 26 20.13 -3.56 9.10
C LEU A 26 20.81 -2.37 9.81
N TYR A 27 22.06 -2.09 9.47
CA TYR A 27 22.77 -0.89 9.94
C TYR A 27 22.53 0.26 8.97
N VAL A 28 22.00 1.35 9.49
CA VAL A 28 21.68 2.58 8.76
C VAL A 28 22.78 3.61 8.98
N ASP A 29 23.48 3.95 7.91
CA ASP A 29 24.33 5.14 7.87
C ASP A 29 23.46 6.36 7.62
N SER A 30 23.12 7.06 8.71
CA SER A 30 22.24 8.22 8.67
C SER A 30 22.84 9.34 7.82
N ASP A 31 24.14 9.60 7.92
CA ASP A 31 24.77 10.73 7.23
C ASP A 31 24.82 10.46 5.73
N ALA A 32 25.18 9.24 5.32
CA ALA A 32 25.19 8.86 3.90
C ALA A 32 23.79 8.84 3.30
N LEU A 33 22.78 8.36 4.05
CA LEU A 33 21.39 8.38 3.61
C LEU A 33 20.87 9.80 3.41
N VAL A 34 21.11 10.69 4.38
CA VAL A 34 20.68 12.10 4.29
C VAL A 34 21.38 12.80 3.13
N ALA A 35 22.69 12.62 2.97
CA ALA A 35 23.44 13.17 1.85
C ALA A 35 22.89 12.70 0.50
N HIS A 36 22.64 11.38 0.35
CA HIS A 36 22.06 10.81 -0.86
C HIS A 36 20.70 11.45 -1.21
N LEU A 37 19.83 11.66 -0.21
CA LEU A 37 18.52 12.25 -0.44
C LEU A 37 18.60 13.73 -0.83
N LEU A 38 19.43 14.52 -0.14
CA LEU A 38 19.62 15.95 -0.45
C LEU A 38 20.26 16.17 -1.83
N GLU A 39 21.13 15.26 -2.28
CA GLU A 39 21.73 15.31 -3.62
C GLU A 39 20.74 15.00 -4.75
N ASN A 40 19.68 14.25 -4.46
CA ASN A 40 18.74 13.73 -5.46
C ASN A 40 17.33 14.34 -5.37
N GLU A 41 17.12 15.31 -4.48
CA GLU A 41 15.87 16.04 -4.34
C GLU A 41 16.13 17.47 -3.84
N GLU A 42 16.21 18.42 -4.78
CA GLU A 42 16.57 19.82 -4.50
C GLU A 42 15.59 20.54 -3.57
N ARG A 43 14.34 20.05 -3.50
CA ARG A 43 13.27 20.61 -2.65
C ARG A 43 13.46 20.28 -1.16
N LEU A 44 14.33 19.33 -0.82
CA LEU A 44 14.66 18.99 0.56
C LEU A 44 15.66 19.99 1.16
N VAL A 45 15.45 20.31 2.44
CA VAL A 45 16.34 21.14 3.24
C VAL A 45 17.08 20.30 4.27
N ASP A 46 16.37 19.36 4.89
CA ASP A 46 16.91 18.46 5.92
C ASP A 46 16.09 17.17 5.99
N VAL A 47 16.69 16.10 6.49
CA VAL A 47 16.03 14.82 6.74
C VAL A 47 16.51 14.29 8.07
N LYS A 48 15.60 14.07 9.02
CA LYS A 48 15.93 13.40 10.28
C LYS A 48 15.62 11.92 10.18
N VAL A 49 16.61 11.11 10.53
CA VAL A 49 16.48 9.65 10.56
C VAL A 49 16.17 9.21 11.99
N HIS A 50 15.12 8.43 12.15
CA HIS A 50 14.77 7.80 13.42
C HIS A 50 14.58 6.30 13.22
N LEU A 51 14.77 5.55 14.30
CA LEU A 51 14.45 4.12 14.35
C LEU A 51 13.30 3.91 15.34
N ALA A 52 12.41 2.98 14.99
CA ALA A 52 11.32 2.51 15.83
C ALA A 52 11.14 1.00 15.61
N ARG A 53 11.37 0.21 16.65
CA ARG A 53 11.34 -1.26 16.59
C ARG A 53 10.05 -1.82 17.21
N PRO A 54 9.65 -3.04 16.84
CA PRO A 54 8.48 -3.69 17.43
C PRO A 54 8.54 -3.72 18.97
N GLY A 55 7.46 -3.32 19.62
CA GLY A 55 7.33 -3.31 21.07
C GLY A 55 7.93 -2.10 21.79
N GLU A 56 8.67 -1.22 21.12
CA GLU A 56 9.16 0.02 21.74
C GLU A 56 8.00 0.98 22.07
N SER A 57 8.13 1.77 23.14
CA SER A 57 7.16 2.79 23.55
C SER A 57 7.24 4.04 22.65
N VAL A 58 6.88 3.86 21.37
CA VAL A 58 7.05 4.85 20.30
C VAL A 58 5.77 5.00 19.47
N ARG A 59 5.35 6.26 19.25
CA ARG A 59 4.31 6.64 18.27
C ARG A 59 4.95 7.36 17.09
N ILE A 60 4.55 7.02 15.87
CA ILE A 60 4.94 7.70 14.63
C ILE A 60 3.72 8.38 14.04
N THR A 61 3.79 9.70 13.80
CA THR A 61 2.69 10.48 13.21
C THR A 61 3.19 11.84 12.71
N PRO A 62 2.74 12.36 11.56
CA PRO A 62 1.82 11.73 10.62
C PRO A 62 2.54 10.83 9.60
N VAL A 63 2.12 9.56 9.54
CA VAL A 63 2.63 8.59 8.56
C VAL A 63 2.06 8.90 7.19
N LYS A 64 2.97 9.05 6.21
CA LYS A 64 2.59 9.29 4.82
C LYS A 64 2.60 8.01 4.04
N ASP A 65 3.72 7.29 4.03
CA ASP A 65 3.88 6.03 3.31
C ASP A 65 4.71 5.07 4.15
N VAL A 66 4.57 3.80 3.82
CA VAL A 66 5.42 2.72 4.32
C VAL A 66 5.90 1.95 3.11
N ILE A 67 7.20 1.65 3.04
CA ILE A 67 7.85 1.07 1.87
C ILE A 67 8.78 -0.06 2.32
N GLU A 68 8.68 -1.24 1.71
CA GLU A 68 9.63 -2.33 1.97
C GLU A 68 10.90 -2.09 1.13
N PRO A 69 12.10 -2.06 1.75
CA PRO A 69 13.35 -1.95 1.00
C PRO A 69 13.54 -3.16 0.09
N ARG A 70 13.71 -2.90 -1.21
CA ARG A 70 13.91 -3.92 -2.24
C ARG A 70 14.97 -3.47 -3.24
N ILE A 71 15.71 -4.42 -3.81
CA ILE A 71 16.70 -4.16 -4.84
C ILE A 71 16.72 -5.25 -5.91
N LYS A 72 16.88 -4.86 -7.18
CA LYS A 72 17.03 -5.80 -8.30
C LYS A 72 18.46 -6.35 -8.34
N VAL A 73 18.58 -7.64 -8.65
CA VAL A 73 19.86 -8.33 -8.84
C VAL A 73 20.08 -8.57 -10.33
N ASP A 74 21.28 -8.26 -10.82
CA ASP A 74 21.73 -8.52 -12.19
C ASP A 74 20.71 -8.12 -13.30
N SER A 75 20.09 -6.95 -13.14
CA SER A 75 19.04 -6.45 -14.02
C SER A 75 19.31 -5.00 -14.42
N GLU A 76 18.98 -4.65 -15.67
CA GLU A 76 18.96 -3.25 -16.11
C GLU A 76 17.75 -2.49 -15.54
N ALA A 77 16.61 -3.18 -15.41
CA ALA A 77 15.45 -2.66 -14.71
C ALA A 77 15.72 -2.61 -13.20
N GLU A 78 15.21 -1.57 -12.55
CA GLU A 78 15.33 -1.34 -11.11
C GLU A 78 13.92 -1.19 -10.50
N VAL A 79 13.80 -1.34 -9.18
CA VAL A 79 12.52 -1.14 -8.47
C VAL A 79 12.02 0.30 -8.63
N PHE A 80 10.70 0.48 -8.49
CA PHE A 80 10.01 1.77 -8.62
C PHE A 80 10.23 2.42 -10.01
N PRO A 81 9.86 1.71 -11.10
CA PRO A 81 10.10 2.18 -12.46
C PRO A 81 9.31 3.45 -12.78
N GLY A 82 9.96 4.39 -13.45
CA GLY A 82 9.35 5.65 -13.90
C GLY A 82 9.19 6.73 -12.83
N THR A 83 9.50 6.43 -11.56
CA THR A 83 9.60 7.44 -10.49
C THR A 83 11.05 7.76 -10.18
N VAL A 84 11.71 6.89 -9.42
CA VAL A 84 13.11 7.05 -8.97
C VAL A 84 14.09 6.22 -9.79
N SER A 85 13.57 5.39 -10.70
CA SER A 85 14.30 4.54 -11.62
C SER A 85 13.84 4.76 -13.06
N LYS A 86 14.63 4.28 -14.03
CA LYS A 86 14.25 4.35 -15.46
C LYS A 86 12.91 3.67 -15.72
N VAL A 87 12.20 4.12 -16.75
CA VAL A 87 10.94 3.51 -17.23
C VAL A 87 11.27 2.22 -18.00
N LEU A 88 11.56 1.15 -17.27
CA LEU A 88 11.78 -0.18 -17.82
C LEU A 88 10.75 -1.16 -17.23
N PRO A 89 10.25 -2.13 -18.01
CA PRO A 89 9.35 -3.16 -17.47
C PRO A 89 10.02 -3.93 -16.32
N VAL A 90 9.26 -4.16 -15.25
CA VAL A 90 9.71 -4.90 -14.06
C VAL A 90 8.93 -6.21 -13.90
N GLY A 91 9.05 -6.88 -12.74
CA GLY A 91 8.33 -8.12 -12.44
C GLY A 91 8.99 -9.39 -12.99
N SER A 92 10.24 -9.31 -13.44
CA SER A 92 11.04 -10.45 -13.92
C SER A 92 12.43 -10.48 -13.30
N GLY A 93 13.09 -11.64 -13.34
CA GLY A 93 14.45 -11.81 -12.83
C GLY A 93 14.46 -12.04 -11.32
N ARG A 94 15.44 -11.45 -10.61
CA ARG A 94 15.53 -11.58 -9.15
C ARG A 94 15.46 -10.21 -8.46
N THR A 95 14.75 -10.18 -7.35
CA THR A 95 14.63 -9.01 -6.47
C THR A 95 14.92 -9.46 -5.05
N HIS A 96 15.91 -8.84 -4.40
CA HIS A 96 16.14 -9.05 -2.97
C HIS A 96 15.24 -8.12 -2.16
N VAL A 97 14.69 -8.65 -1.07
CA VAL A 97 13.72 -8.01 -0.20
C VAL A 97 14.25 -8.04 1.23
N LEU A 98 14.25 -6.88 1.90
CA LEU A 98 14.60 -6.78 3.32
C LEU A 98 13.37 -7.01 4.20
N ARG A 99 12.94 -8.27 4.29
CA ARG A 99 11.71 -8.65 4.98
C ARG A 99 11.83 -8.40 6.48
N GLY A 100 10.86 -7.70 7.05
CA GLY A 100 10.87 -7.30 8.46
C GLY A 100 11.42 -5.91 8.73
N ALA A 101 11.84 -5.18 7.69
CA ALA A 101 12.17 -3.76 7.74
C ALA A 101 11.24 -2.93 6.86
N ALA A 102 11.06 -1.66 7.21
CA ALA A 102 10.35 -0.70 6.38
C ALA A 102 10.94 0.71 6.48
N VAL A 103 10.82 1.46 5.40
CA VAL A 103 10.99 2.92 5.40
C VAL A 103 9.63 3.56 5.63
N VAL A 104 9.53 4.37 6.67
CA VAL A 104 8.31 5.12 7.01
C VAL A 104 8.57 6.59 6.77
N THR A 105 7.85 7.20 5.84
CA THR A 105 8.02 8.63 5.56
C THR A 105 7.04 9.45 6.38
N ILE A 106 7.52 10.50 7.05
CA ILE A 106 6.70 11.49 7.76
C ILE A 106 7.08 12.91 7.34
N GLY A 107 6.15 13.85 7.47
CA GLY A 107 6.41 15.25 7.18
C GLY A 107 5.13 16.05 6.94
N LYS A 108 5.18 17.36 7.08
CA LYS A 108 3.99 18.23 6.95
C LYS A 108 3.81 18.68 5.50
N ILE A 109 2.76 18.21 4.83
CA ILE A 109 2.44 18.59 3.44
C ILE A 109 1.33 19.66 3.47
N VAL A 110 0.06 19.25 3.40
CA VAL A 110 -1.15 20.07 3.47
C VAL A 110 -2.33 19.13 3.79
N GLY A 111 -3.26 19.50 4.67
CA GLY A 111 -4.54 18.78 4.83
C GLY A 111 -4.67 17.84 6.03
N PHE A 112 -5.77 17.09 6.04
CA PHE A 112 -6.45 16.49 7.20
C PHE A 112 -6.40 14.94 7.22
N GLN A 113 -5.44 14.29 6.56
CA GLN A 113 -5.58 12.86 6.21
C GLN A 113 -4.24 12.09 6.21
N GLU A 114 -3.74 11.81 7.42
CA GLU A 114 -2.45 11.15 7.64
C GLU A 114 -2.51 10.35 8.95
N GLY A 115 -1.77 9.24 9.03
CA GLY A 115 -2.05 8.21 10.03
C GLY A 115 -1.08 8.11 11.19
N ILE A 116 -1.46 7.25 12.14
CA ILE A 116 -0.70 6.88 13.32
C ILE A 116 -0.17 5.45 13.15
N VAL A 117 1.09 5.23 13.54
CA VAL A 117 1.64 3.90 13.84
C VAL A 117 2.13 3.90 15.28
N ASP A 118 1.49 3.10 16.13
CA ASP A 118 1.98 2.79 17.47
C ASP A 118 2.78 1.48 17.43
N MET A 119 3.98 1.50 18.01
CA MET A 119 4.86 0.32 18.03
C MET A 119 4.53 -0.65 19.17
N CYS A 120 3.67 -0.26 20.12
CA CYS A 120 3.22 -1.11 21.21
C CYS A 120 1.79 -0.74 21.66
N GLY A 121 1.22 -1.57 22.54
CA GLY A 121 -0.12 -1.34 23.09
C GLY A 121 -1.24 -1.54 22.06
N PRO A 122 -2.47 -1.09 22.35
CA PRO A 122 -3.65 -1.35 21.52
C PRO A 122 -3.51 -0.89 20.07
N GLY A 123 -2.86 0.26 19.83
CA GLY A 123 -2.66 0.76 18.46
C GLY A 123 -1.78 -0.16 17.60
N ALA A 124 -0.84 -0.87 18.22
CA ALA A 124 0.02 -1.83 17.52
C ALA A 124 -0.74 -3.04 16.98
N ASP A 125 -1.85 -3.43 17.63
CA ASP A 125 -2.66 -4.58 17.19
C ASP A 125 -3.41 -4.31 15.88
N TYR A 126 -3.67 -3.03 15.57
CA TYR A 126 -4.43 -2.60 14.41
C TYR A 126 -3.56 -2.30 13.18
N THR A 127 -2.29 -1.94 13.35
CA THR A 127 -1.41 -1.63 12.21
C THR A 127 -0.40 -2.76 11.95
N PRO A 128 -0.25 -3.24 10.69
CA PRO A 128 0.78 -4.24 10.38
C PRO A 128 2.20 -3.69 10.57
N PHE A 129 2.37 -2.37 10.52
CA PHE A 129 3.66 -1.71 10.55
C PHE A 129 4.30 -1.66 11.94
N SER A 130 3.54 -1.96 12.99
CA SER A 130 4.06 -2.12 14.36
C SER A 130 4.97 -3.34 14.49
N GLN A 131 4.84 -4.32 13.58
CA GLN A 131 5.60 -5.56 13.57
C GLN A 131 6.90 -5.46 12.76
N LEU A 132 7.18 -4.29 12.18
CA LEU A 132 8.37 -4.05 11.34
C LEU A 132 9.42 -3.22 12.08
N ASN A 133 10.67 -3.42 11.70
CA ASN A 133 11.78 -2.55 12.06
C ASN A 133 11.74 -1.30 11.17
N ASN A 134 11.22 -0.20 11.71
CA ASN A 134 10.96 1.01 10.95
C ASN A 134 12.16 1.97 10.96
N VAL A 135 12.64 2.32 9.77
CA VAL A 135 13.49 3.50 9.51
C VAL A 135 12.58 4.66 9.15
N VAL A 136 12.35 5.56 10.10
CA VAL A 136 11.44 6.68 9.95
C VAL A 136 12.21 7.91 9.46
N LEU A 137 11.74 8.52 8.37
CA LEU A 137 12.34 9.70 7.74
C LEU A 137 11.41 10.90 7.91
N GLU A 138 11.85 11.87 8.71
CA GLU A 138 11.17 13.16 8.88
C GLU A 138 11.76 14.17 7.91
N PHE A 139 10.99 14.49 6.85
CA PHE A 139 11.43 15.41 5.81
C PHE A 139 11.13 16.87 6.15
N VAL A 140 12.14 17.73 5.99
CA VAL A 140 12.00 19.18 6.01
C VAL A 140 12.16 19.69 4.57
N LEU A 141 11.08 20.21 4.02
CA LEU A 141 11.02 20.75 2.65
C LEU A 141 11.16 22.27 2.66
N GLN A 142 11.59 22.83 1.53
CA GLN A 142 11.60 24.28 1.32
C GLN A 142 10.23 24.92 1.59
N GLU A 143 10.23 26.14 2.14
CA GLU A 143 9.02 26.90 2.39
C GLU A 143 8.39 27.39 1.07
N GLY A 144 7.06 27.57 1.07
CA GLY A 144 6.34 28.14 -0.08
C GLY A 144 6.13 27.20 -1.27
N LEU A 145 6.56 25.94 -1.19
CA LEU A 145 6.28 24.94 -2.21
C LEU A 145 4.77 24.65 -2.32
N PRO A 146 4.23 24.50 -3.54
CA PRO A 146 2.88 23.98 -3.75
C PRO A 146 2.64 22.62 -3.09
N ALA A 147 1.39 22.35 -2.69
CA ALA A 147 1.01 21.11 -2.00
C ALA A 147 1.46 19.84 -2.74
N HIS A 148 1.21 19.79 -4.05
CA HIS A 148 1.54 18.66 -4.91
C HIS A 148 3.06 18.45 -5.04
N ASP A 149 3.84 19.54 -5.09
CA ASP A 149 5.31 19.44 -5.15
C ASP A 149 5.88 18.90 -3.84
N ARG A 150 5.30 19.29 -2.70
CA ARG A 150 5.69 18.79 -1.38
C ARG A 150 5.38 17.30 -1.24
N GLU A 151 4.20 16.89 -1.71
CA GLU A 151 3.76 15.50 -1.74
C GLU A 151 4.74 14.65 -2.55
N GLN A 152 4.94 15.02 -3.81
CA GLN A 152 5.78 14.26 -4.72
C GLN A 152 7.22 14.15 -4.23
N ALA A 153 7.80 15.26 -3.73
CA ALA A 153 9.15 15.26 -3.19
C ALA A 153 9.29 14.28 -2.01
N LEU A 154 8.31 14.26 -1.10
CA LEU A 154 8.32 13.37 0.06
C LEU A 154 8.20 11.90 -0.37
N ARG A 155 7.25 11.57 -1.26
CA ARG A 155 7.06 10.18 -1.75
C ARG A 155 8.31 9.65 -2.42
N PHE A 156 8.83 10.39 -3.40
CA PHE A 156 9.95 9.91 -4.18
C PHE A 156 11.24 9.86 -3.35
N SER A 157 11.38 10.72 -2.34
CA SER A 157 12.49 10.60 -1.37
C SER A 157 12.38 9.34 -0.51
N GLY A 158 11.17 8.94 -0.10
CA GLY A 158 10.94 7.65 0.55
C GLY A 158 11.37 6.46 -0.31
N LEU A 159 10.99 6.46 -1.59
CA LEU A 159 11.36 5.40 -2.54
C LEU A 159 12.89 5.33 -2.75
N ARG A 160 13.55 6.49 -2.89
CA ARG A 160 15.03 6.57 -2.98
C ARG A 160 15.69 6.00 -1.73
N ALA A 161 15.18 6.34 -0.54
CA ALA A 161 15.71 5.81 0.71
C ALA A 161 15.52 4.29 0.82
N ALA A 162 14.35 3.75 0.45
CA ALA A 162 14.11 2.31 0.45
C ALA A 162 15.06 1.57 -0.49
N LYS A 163 15.33 2.12 -1.67
CA LYS A 163 16.32 1.57 -2.61
C LYS A 163 17.75 1.65 -2.03
N PHE A 164 18.14 2.81 -1.49
CA PHE A 164 19.46 3.02 -0.89
C PHE A 164 19.74 2.04 0.25
N LEU A 165 18.77 1.83 1.15
CA LEU A 165 18.89 0.93 2.28
C LEU A 165 18.96 -0.55 1.87
N ALA A 166 18.46 -0.89 0.69
CA ALA A 166 18.55 -2.24 0.13
C ALA A 166 19.87 -2.51 -0.61
N GLU A 167 20.72 -1.50 -0.87
CA GLU A 167 21.96 -1.69 -1.64
C GLU A 167 22.90 -2.77 -1.06
N PRO A 168 23.11 -2.89 0.27
CA PRO A 168 23.97 -3.93 0.82
C PRO A 168 23.49 -5.35 0.54
N ALA A 169 22.20 -5.55 0.24
CA ALA A 169 21.62 -6.84 -0.06
C ALA A 169 21.87 -7.34 -1.49
N LYS A 170 22.33 -6.49 -2.40
CA LYS A 170 22.46 -6.82 -3.82
C LYS A 170 23.30 -8.07 -4.09
N ASP A 171 24.42 -8.20 -3.37
CA ASP A 171 25.38 -9.30 -3.51
C ASP A 171 25.25 -10.38 -2.42
N MET A 172 24.20 -10.30 -1.59
CA MET A 172 23.97 -11.27 -0.50
C MET A 172 23.26 -12.52 -1.01
N GLU A 173 23.53 -13.67 -0.40
CA GLU A 173 22.69 -14.85 -0.58
C GLU A 173 21.41 -14.67 0.26
N PRO A 174 20.20 -14.83 -0.32
CA PRO A 174 18.96 -14.79 0.42
C PRO A 174 18.80 -15.94 1.42
N ASP A 175 18.04 -15.70 2.50
CA ASP A 175 17.64 -16.75 3.43
C ASP A 175 16.59 -17.69 2.82
N GLU A 176 15.71 -17.14 1.98
CA GLU A 176 14.67 -17.86 1.26
C GLU A 176 14.53 -17.31 -0.17
N ILE A 177 14.15 -18.17 -1.12
CA ILE A 177 13.77 -17.75 -2.47
C ILE A 177 12.34 -18.23 -2.75
N THR A 178 11.44 -17.29 -2.99
CA THR A 178 10.09 -17.56 -3.49
C THR A 178 10.02 -17.27 -4.98
N THR A 179 9.54 -18.21 -5.79
CA THR A 179 9.42 -18.04 -7.25
C THR A 179 7.98 -17.85 -7.66
N TYR A 180 7.71 -16.81 -8.43
CA TYR A 180 6.42 -16.53 -9.05
C TYR A 180 6.55 -16.63 -10.56
N GLU A 181 5.57 -17.29 -11.19
CA GLU A 181 5.52 -17.42 -12.64
C GLU A 181 4.11 -17.13 -13.15
N THR A 182 4.01 -16.21 -14.11
CA THR A 182 2.80 -15.95 -14.88
C THR A 182 3.09 -16.30 -16.34
N LEU A 183 2.39 -17.31 -16.86
CA LEU A 183 2.52 -17.71 -18.26
C LEU A 183 1.77 -16.72 -19.18
N PRO A 184 2.18 -16.60 -20.46
CA PRO A 184 1.34 -15.97 -21.47
C PRO A 184 -0.06 -16.59 -21.48
N LEU A 185 -1.11 -15.78 -21.65
CA LEU A 185 -2.51 -16.21 -21.52
C LEU A 185 -2.82 -17.53 -22.25
N MET A 186 -2.48 -17.60 -23.54
CA MET A 186 -2.78 -18.80 -24.36
C MET A 186 -1.96 -20.03 -23.97
N GLU A 187 -0.80 -19.85 -23.34
CA GLU A 187 -0.03 -20.96 -22.77
C GLU A 187 -0.63 -21.41 -21.44
N GLY A 188 -1.05 -20.46 -20.59
CA GLY A 188 -1.77 -20.75 -19.35
C GLY A 188 -3.04 -21.55 -19.60
N VAL A 189 -3.88 -21.12 -20.56
CA VAL A 189 -5.12 -21.82 -20.95
C VAL A 189 -4.84 -23.25 -21.43
N LYS A 190 -3.75 -23.47 -22.18
CA LYS A 190 -3.36 -24.81 -22.64
C LYS A 190 -2.83 -25.68 -21.51
N ARG A 191 -2.13 -25.08 -20.55
CA ARG A 191 -1.52 -25.80 -19.42
C ARG A 191 -2.55 -26.16 -18.35
N TYR A 192 -3.56 -25.33 -18.15
CA TYR A 192 -4.59 -25.49 -17.14
C TYR A 192 -6.01 -25.48 -17.75
N PRO A 193 -6.32 -26.41 -18.68
CA PRO A 193 -7.56 -26.36 -19.46
C PRO A 193 -8.83 -26.57 -18.62
N ASP A 194 -8.70 -27.19 -17.44
CA ASP A 194 -9.83 -27.57 -16.58
C ASP A 194 -9.97 -26.68 -15.33
N LEU A 195 -9.07 -25.70 -15.13
CA LEU A 195 -9.11 -24.80 -13.98
C LEU A 195 -9.89 -23.52 -14.29
N PRO A 196 -10.67 -22.97 -13.34
CA PRO A 196 -11.35 -21.70 -13.52
C PRO A 196 -10.32 -20.57 -13.67
N ARG A 197 -10.52 -19.72 -14.68
CA ARG A 197 -9.69 -18.54 -14.95
C ARG A 197 -10.12 -17.40 -14.06
N VAL A 198 -9.28 -17.06 -13.09
CA VAL A 198 -9.55 -15.99 -12.12
C VAL A 198 -8.57 -14.85 -12.35
N ALA A 199 -9.07 -13.61 -12.30
CA ALA A 199 -8.22 -12.42 -12.26
C ALA A 199 -8.49 -11.61 -11.01
N TYR A 200 -7.68 -10.57 -10.83
CA TYR A 200 -7.83 -9.59 -9.77
C TYR A 200 -7.98 -8.20 -10.38
N LEU A 201 -9.04 -7.49 -10.03
CA LEU A 201 -9.26 -6.09 -10.35
C LEU A 201 -8.85 -5.25 -9.14
N GLN A 202 -7.69 -4.60 -9.24
CA GLN A 202 -7.20 -3.68 -8.22
C GLN A 202 -7.64 -2.26 -8.56
N MET A 203 -8.51 -1.69 -7.73
CA MET A 203 -8.85 -0.27 -7.82
C MET A 203 -7.70 0.57 -7.23
N LEU A 204 -7.38 1.66 -7.92
CA LEU A 204 -6.31 2.57 -7.56
C LEU A 204 -6.91 3.93 -7.23
N GLN A 205 -6.65 4.38 -6.01
CA GLN A 205 -7.13 5.65 -5.51
C GLN A 205 -6.67 6.80 -6.42
N SER A 206 -7.63 7.54 -6.97
CA SER A 206 -7.43 8.63 -7.92
C SER A 206 -8.45 9.77 -7.77
N GLN A 207 -9.04 9.91 -6.57
CA GLN A 207 -10.15 10.81 -6.27
C GLN A 207 -9.73 12.24 -5.91
N GLY A 208 -9.25 13.04 -6.86
CA GLY A 208 -9.01 14.47 -6.61
C GLY A 208 -7.59 14.80 -6.13
N LEU A 209 -7.44 15.89 -5.37
CA LEU A 209 -6.12 16.49 -5.09
C LEU A 209 -5.34 15.69 -4.05
N LEU A 210 -4.05 15.39 -4.33
CA LEU A 210 -3.15 14.62 -3.45
C LEU A 210 -3.55 13.15 -3.26
N HIS A 211 -4.36 12.60 -4.16
CA HIS A 211 -4.73 11.18 -4.20
C HIS A 211 -4.05 10.52 -5.40
N ASP A 212 -2.71 10.57 -5.43
CA ASP A 212 -1.91 10.29 -6.62
C ASP A 212 -1.30 8.89 -6.52
N THR A 213 -2.08 7.84 -6.75
CA THR A 213 -1.50 6.50 -6.96
C THR A 213 -0.75 6.49 -8.29
N TYR A 214 0.55 6.16 -8.29
CA TYR A 214 1.34 6.14 -9.52
C TYR A 214 1.53 4.73 -10.04
N VAL A 215 1.38 4.57 -11.35
CA VAL A 215 1.65 3.35 -12.11
C VAL A 215 2.76 3.64 -13.11
N TYR A 216 3.94 3.03 -12.94
CA TYR A 216 5.13 3.34 -13.74
C TYR A 216 5.46 4.84 -13.81
N GLY A 217 5.23 5.57 -12.70
CA GLY A 217 5.44 7.01 -12.60
C GLY A 217 4.35 7.89 -13.21
N VAL A 218 3.30 7.31 -13.78
CA VAL A 218 2.11 8.04 -14.28
C VAL A 218 1.02 7.98 -13.22
N ASP A 219 0.42 9.13 -12.89
CA ASP A 219 -0.76 9.19 -12.02
C ASP A 219 -1.91 8.37 -12.61
N ALA A 220 -2.53 7.50 -11.80
CA ALA A 220 -3.64 6.64 -12.18
C ALA A 220 -4.86 7.41 -12.73
N LYS A 221 -5.00 8.71 -12.40
CA LYS A 221 -6.00 9.60 -13.03
C LYS A 221 -5.89 9.67 -14.56
N GLN A 222 -4.69 9.43 -15.10
CA GLN A 222 -4.38 9.64 -16.52
C GLN A 222 -4.44 8.36 -17.36
N ILE A 223 -4.69 7.21 -16.73
CA ILE A 223 -4.73 5.92 -17.43
C ILE A 223 -6.17 5.44 -17.61
N LEU A 224 -6.41 4.66 -18.65
CA LEU A 224 -7.58 3.79 -18.72
C LEU A 224 -7.25 2.47 -18.00
N PRO A 225 -8.27 1.72 -17.53
CA PRO A 225 -8.04 0.41 -16.96
C PRO A 225 -7.25 -0.49 -17.92
N THR A 226 -6.29 -1.22 -17.39
CA THR A 226 -5.33 -1.99 -18.19
C THR A 226 -4.88 -3.24 -17.47
N LEU A 227 -4.22 -4.14 -18.19
CA LEU A 227 -3.60 -5.33 -17.65
C LEU A 227 -2.15 -5.06 -17.27
N ILE A 228 -1.74 -5.59 -16.12
CA ILE A 228 -0.35 -5.73 -15.71
C ILE A 228 -0.10 -7.16 -15.21
N HIS A 229 1.14 -7.60 -15.25
CA HIS A 229 1.53 -8.84 -14.62
C HIS A 229 1.54 -8.69 -13.09
N PRO A 230 1.09 -9.70 -12.34
CA PRO A 230 1.00 -9.61 -10.89
C PRO A 230 2.36 -9.38 -10.20
N THR A 231 3.45 -9.87 -10.78
CA THR A 231 4.81 -9.70 -10.24
C THR A 231 5.35 -8.28 -10.42
N GLU A 232 4.73 -7.44 -11.26
CA GLU A 232 5.15 -6.05 -11.42
C GLU A 232 4.88 -5.23 -10.15
N LEU A 233 3.81 -5.55 -9.41
CA LEU A 233 3.52 -4.93 -8.12
C LEU A 233 4.68 -5.15 -7.13
N MET A 234 5.28 -6.33 -7.15
CA MET A 234 6.38 -6.70 -6.26
C MET A 234 7.67 -5.89 -6.53
N ASP A 235 7.86 -5.41 -7.74
CA ASP A 235 8.98 -4.51 -8.08
C ASP A 235 8.60 -3.01 -7.98
N GLY A 236 7.42 -2.70 -7.43
CA GLY A 236 6.98 -1.33 -7.18
C GLY A 236 6.48 -0.62 -8.43
N ALA A 237 5.87 -1.35 -9.38
CA ALA A 237 5.19 -0.72 -10.52
C ALA A 237 4.03 0.19 -10.08
N ILE A 238 3.42 -0.10 -8.92
CA ILE A 238 2.40 0.73 -8.27
C ILE A 238 2.96 1.24 -6.95
N ILE A 239 2.90 2.55 -6.73
CA ILE A 239 3.34 3.21 -5.48
C ILE A 239 2.31 4.23 -5.02
N SER A 240 2.24 4.44 -3.71
CA SER A 240 1.22 5.27 -3.08
C SER A 240 1.64 6.73 -2.97
N GLY A 241 0.89 7.63 -3.62
CA GLY A 241 0.91 9.07 -3.38
C GLY A 241 -0.39 9.58 -2.76
N ASN A 242 -1.09 8.72 -2.00
CA ASN A 242 -2.41 9.04 -1.47
C ASN A 242 -2.34 9.76 -0.12
N CYS A 243 -3.11 10.82 0.03
CA CYS A 243 -3.42 11.50 1.28
C CYS A 243 -4.91 11.31 1.61
N VAL A 244 -5.29 10.09 1.98
CA VAL A 244 -6.66 9.67 2.33
C VAL A 244 -6.73 9.21 3.79
N SER A 245 -7.88 8.71 4.23
CA SER A 245 -8.02 8.06 5.53
C SER A 245 -6.93 7.00 5.74
N ALA A 246 -6.37 6.94 6.94
CA ALA A 246 -5.15 6.19 7.14
C ALA A 246 -5.39 4.67 7.14
N CYS A 247 -6.58 4.25 7.58
CA CYS A 247 -6.94 2.85 7.79
C CYS A 247 -7.09 2.05 6.49
N ASP A 248 -7.73 2.63 5.49
CA ASP A 248 -8.11 2.03 4.20
C ASP A 248 -7.09 2.30 3.10
N LYS A 249 -6.16 3.25 3.33
CA LYS A 249 -5.03 3.53 2.45
C LYS A 249 -4.21 2.28 2.09
N ASN A 250 -3.92 2.11 0.80
CA ASN A 250 -2.85 1.24 0.34
C ASN A 250 -1.52 1.99 0.33
N THR A 251 -0.60 1.59 1.22
CA THR A 251 0.77 2.08 1.21
C THR A 251 1.56 1.38 0.09
N THR A 252 2.73 1.91 -0.26
CA THR A 252 3.63 1.23 -1.19
C THR A 252 3.99 -0.18 -0.70
N TYR A 253 4.15 -0.37 0.62
CA TYR A 253 4.37 -1.67 1.25
C TYR A 253 3.20 -2.64 0.98
N HIS A 254 1.96 -2.15 1.08
CA HIS A 254 0.77 -2.96 0.77
C HIS A 254 0.76 -3.39 -0.70
N HIS A 255 1.08 -2.49 -1.65
CA HIS A 255 1.17 -2.86 -3.07
C HIS A 255 2.30 -3.86 -3.34
N GLN A 256 3.48 -3.65 -2.76
CA GLN A 256 4.63 -4.55 -2.88
C GLN A 256 4.36 -5.96 -2.34
N ASN A 257 3.49 -6.06 -1.34
CA ASN A 257 3.15 -7.29 -0.61
C ASN A 257 1.67 -7.65 -0.76
N ASN A 258 1.03 -7.32 -1.89
CA ASN A 258 -0.41 -7.48 -2.07
C ASN A 258 -0.88 -8.91 -1.73
N PRO A 259 -1.69 -9.11 -0.67
CA PRO A 259 -2.07 -10.44 -0.18
C PRO A 259 -3.01 -11.17 -1.14
N VAL A 260 -3.88 -10.45 -1.87
CA VAL A 260 -4.74 -11.05 -2.91
C VAL A 260 -3.87 -11.68 -4.00
N VAL A 261 -2.81 -10.99 -4.44
CA VAL A 261 -1.86 -11.52 -5.43
C VAL A 261 -1.10 -12.73 -4.88
N ALA A 262 -0.65 -12.68 -3.62
CA ALA A 262 0.04 -13.79 -2.99
C ALA A 262 -0.84 -15.05 -2.90
N ASP A 263 -2.08 -14.91 -2.45
CA ASP A 263 -3.03 -16.01 -2.32
C ASP A 263 -3.46 -16.58 -3.67
N LEU A 264 -3.66 -15.72 -4.69
CA LEU A 264 -3.96 -16.17 -6.05
C LEU A 264 -2.79 -16.94 -6.67
N PHE A 265 -1.54 -16.55 -6.39
CA PHE A 265 -0.37 -17.34 -6.79
C PHE A 265 -0.29 -18.68 -6.05
N ALA A 266 -0.59 -18.72 -4.76
CA ALA A 266 -0.60 -19.96 -3.98
C ALA A 266 -1.62 -20.98 -4.50
N LYS A 267 -2.72 -20.50 -5.09
CA LYS A 267 -3.77 -21.34 -5.70
C LYS A 267 -3.60 -21.58 -7.20
N HIS A 268 -2.66 -20.88 -7.84
CA HIS A 268 -2.45 -20.94 -9.29
C HIS A 268 -1.95 -22.31 -9.75
N GLY A 269 -2.64 -22.93 -10.71
CA GLY A 269 -2.29 -24.23 -11.26
C GLY A 269 -2.76 -25.43 -10.43
N GLU A 270 -3.40 -25.17 -9.28
CA GLU A 270 -3.97 -26.21 -8.39
C GLU A 270 -5.49 -26.08 -8.29
N GLU A 271 -5.99 -24.93 -7.83
CA GLU A 271 -7.43 -24.67 -7.65
C GLU A 271 -7.99 -23.76 -8.74
N LEU A 272 -7.17 -22.86 -9.27
CA LEU A 272 -7.56 -21.86 -10.27
C LEU A 272 -6.38 -21.54 -11.22
N GLN A 273 -6.68 -20.98 -12.38
CA GLN A 273 -5.70 -20.33 -13.23
C GLN A 273 -5.74 -18.82 -12.94
N PHE A 274 -4.79 -18.32 -12.16
CA PHE A 274 -4.60 -16.87 -12.02
C PHE A 274 -4.11 -16.26 -13.34
N VAL A 275 -4.96 -15.43 -13.97
CA VAL A 275 -4.75 -14.88 -15.32
C VAL A 275 -3.90 -13.62 -15.31
N GLY A 276 -4.04 -12.77 -14.30
CA GLY A 276 -3.34 -11.50 -14.21
C GLY A 276 -4.08 -10.47 -13.36
N VAL A 277 -3.56 -9.25 -13.34
CA VAL A 277 -4.16 -8.12 -12.62
C VAL A 277 -4.69 -7.11 -13.64
N ILE A 278 -5.97 -6.75 -13.50
CA ILE A 278 -6.54 -5.55 -14.10
C ILE A 278 -6.37 -4.45 -13.07
N ILE A 279 -5.79 -3.32 -13.46
CA ILE A 279 -5.81 -2.11 -12.65
C ILE A 279 -6.87 -1.16 -13.20
N THR A 280 -7.59 -0.48 -12.32
CA THR A 280 -8.58 0.54 -12.68
C THR A 280 -8.42 1.75 -11.79
N ASN A 281 -8.82 2.91 -12.30
CA ASN A 281 -8.86 4.15 -11.54
C ASN A 281 -10.23 4.37 -10.89
N GLU A 282 -10.21 5.12 -9.79
CA GLU A 282 -11.36 5.61 -9.03
C GLU A 282 -11.50 7.12 -9.24
N ASN A 283 -12.22 7.53 -10.27
CA ASN A 283 -12.33 8.95 -10.61
C ASN A 283 -13.51 9.63 -9.91
N VAL A 284 -13.45 10.97 -9.80
CA VAL A 284 -14.46 11.77 -9.08
C VAL A 284 -15.79 11.79 -9.82
N PHE A 285 -15.77 12.00 -11.13
CA PHE A 285 -16.99 12.25 -11.91
C PHE A 285 -17.62 10.96 -12.40
N LEU A 286 -18.96 10.91 -12.39
CA LEU A 286 -19.73 9.73 -12.77
C LEU A 286 -19.39 9.21 -14.18
N ASP A 287 -19.21 10.08 -15.17
CA ASP A 287 -18.85 9.66 -16.54
C ASP A 287 -17.49 8.94 -16.58
N ASP A 288 -16.55 9.31 -15.71
CA ASP A 288 -15.26 8.65 -15.58
C ASP A 288 -15.40 7.31 -14.85
N LYS A 289 -16.24 7.22 -13.82
CA LYS A 289 -16.59 5.95 -13.15
C LYS A 289 -17.23 4.96 -14.11
N ILE A 290 -18.18 5.43 -14.93
CA ILE A 290 -18.85 4.64 -15.97
C ILE A 290 -17.82 4.13 -16.98
N ARG A 291 -16.95 5.02 -17.49
CA ARG A 291 -15.90 4.66 -18.46
C ARG A 291 -14.95 3.61 -17.90
N SER A 292 -14.50 3.78 -16.66
CA SER A 292 -13.53 2.89 -16.03
C SER A 292 -14.16 1.51 -15.80
N SER A 293 -15.36 1.47 -15.22
CA SER A 293 -16.08 0.21 -14.99
C SER A 293 -16.51 -0.51 -16.28
N ASP A 294 -16.88 0.21 -17.36
CA ASP A 294 -17.13 -0.40 -18.68
C ASP A 294 -15.86 -1.05 -19.24
N TRP A 295 -14.71 -0.40 -19.06
CA TRP A 295 -13.44 -0.91 -19.55
C TRP A 295 -12.95 -2.12 -18.76
N SER A 296 -13.09 -2.09 -17.43
CA SER A 296 -12.82 -3.24 -16.56
C SER A 296 -13.69 -4.45 -16.92
N ALA A 297 -15.00 -4.26 -17.11
CA ALA A 297 -15.91 -5.32 -17.50
C ALA A 297 -15.56 -5.90 -18.89
N LYS A 298 -15.23 -5.04 -19.84
CA LYS A 298 -14.75 -5.45 -21.17
C LYS A 298 -13.46 -6.27 -21.09
N LEU A 299 -12.50 -5.90 -20.24
CA LEU A 299 -11.26 -6.66 -20.05
C LEU A 299 -11.53 -8.02 -19.41
N ALA A 300 -12.43 -8.10 -18.43
CA ALA A 300 -12.86 -9.35 -17.81
C ALA A 300 -13.50 -10.31 -18.84
N GLU A 301 -14.41 -9.83 -19.69
CA GLU A 301 -15.00 -10.62 -20.77
C GLU A 301 -13.96 -11.00 -21.84
N TYR A 302 -13.07 -10.08 -22.21
CA TYR A 302 -12.01 -10.34 -23.21
C TYR A 302 -11.06 -11.46 -22.77
N LEU A 303 -10.73 -11.52 -21.48
CA LEU A 303 -9.96 -12.61 -20.89
C LEU A 303 -10.79 -13.89 -20.67
N SER A 304 -12.11 -13.78 -20.87
CA SER A 304 -13.09 -14.86 -20.66
C SER A 304 -12.97 -15.42 -19.25
N LEU A 305 -12.97 -14.57 -18.23
CA LEU A 305 -12.80 -15.01 -16.85
C LEU A 305 -13.99 -15.85 -16.37
N ASP A 306 -13.70 -16.80 -15.48
CA ASP A 306 -14.69 -17.63 -14.78
C ASP A 306 -14.99 -17.06 -13.37
N GLY A 307 -14.23 -16.05 -12.93
CA GLY A 307 -14.48 -15.26 -11.72
C GLY A 307 -13.46 -14.12 -11.55
N ILE A 308 -13.77 -13.13 -10.73
CA ILE A 308 -12.86 -12.02 -10.44
C ILE A 308 -12.95 -11.55 -8.98
N ILE A 309 -11.80 -11.22 -8.39
CA ILE A 309 -11.72 -10.54 -7.09
C ILE A 309 -11.54 -9.05 -7.34
N ILE A 310 -12.24 -8.19 -6.61
CA ILE A 310 -12.14 -6.73 -6.75
C ILE A 310 -11.79 -6.15 -5.37
N SER A 311 -10.73 -5.35 -5.28
CA SER A 311 -10.42 -4.62 -4.05
C SER A 311 -10.52 -3.11 -4.28
N GLN A 312 -11.11 -2.42 -3.33
CA GLN A 312 -11.22 -0.96 -3.28
C GLN A 312 -9.96 -0.31 -2.65
N GLU A 313 -9.81 1.02 -2.82
CA GLU A 313 -8.96 1.83 -1.96
C GLU A 313 -9.63 3.15 -1.53
N GLY A 314 -9.87 3.33 -0.23
CA GLY A 314 -10.53 4.51 0.34
C GLY A 314 -12.03 4.27 0.54
N PHE A 315 -12.83 5.32 0.76
CA PHE A 315 -14.24 5.14 1.13
C PHE A 315 -15.17 6.27 0.65
N GLY A 316 -16.46 5.99 0.61
CA GLY A 316 -17.50 6.94 0.26
C GLY A 316 -17.66 7.08 -1.26
N ASN A 317 -16.85 7.93 -1.90
CA ASN A 317 -16.96 8.08 -3.37
C ASN A 317 -16.45 6.85 -4.15
N PRO A 318 -15.33 6.20 -3.74
CA PRO A 318 -14.89 4.92 -4.32
C PRO A 318 -15.91 3.77 -4.20
N ASP A 319 -16.79 3.76 -3.20
CA ASP A 319 -17.81 2.71 -3.04
C ASP A 319 -18.68 2.57 -4.31
N THR A 320 -19.02 3.69 -4.97
CA THR A 320 -19.74 3.68 -6.25
C THR A 320 -18.89 3.05 -7.38
N ASP A 321 -17.57 3.26 -7.40
CA ASP A 321 -16.71 2.59 -8.38
C ASP A 321 -16.69 1.07 -8.14
N LEU A 322 -16.60 0.64 -6.88
CA LEU A 322 -16.59 -0.77 -6.49
C LEU A 322 -17.87 -1.47 -6.94
N ILE A 323 -19.03 -0.89 -6.59
CA ILE A 323 -20.34 -1.44 -6.94
C ILE A 323 -20.59 -1.41 -8.45
N LEU A 324 -20.16 -0.35 -9.16
CA LEU A 324 -20.28 -0.31 -10.63
C LEU A 324 -19.41 -1.38 -11.31
N ASN A 325 -18.20 -1.62 -10.83
CA ASN A 325 -17.34 -2.69 -11.34
C ASN A 325 -18.00 -4.06 -11.12
N ALA A 326 -18.41 -4.36 -9.89
CA ALA A 326 -19.06 -5.62 -9.55
C ALA A 326 -20.31 -5.86 -10.43
N LYS A 327 -21.24 -4.90 -10.42
CA LYS A 327 -22.50 -4.98 -11.18
C LYS A 327 -22.31 -5.22 -12.66
N LYS A 328 -21.38 -4.51 -13.30
CA LYS A 328 -21.16 -4.62 -14.76
C LYS A 328 -20.47 -5.93 -15.12
N ILE A 329 -19.59 -6.43 -14.27
CA ILE A 329 -18.92 -7.71 -14.50
C ILE A 329 -19.90 -8.88 -14.27
N GLU A 330 -20.70 -8.83 -13.20
CA GLU A 330 -21.78 -9.80 -12.94
C GLU A 330 -22.81 -9.85 -14.09
N ALA A 331 -23.13 -8.71 -14.69
CA ALA A 331 -24.04 -8.64 -15.84
C ALA A 331 -23.53 -9.40 -17.09
N LEU A 332 -22.22 -9.72 -17.13
CA LEU A 332 -21.60 -10.54 -18.18
C LEU A 332 -21.55 -12.04 -17.79
N GLY A 333 -22.10 -12.41 -16.63
CA GLY A 333 -22.10 -13.78 -16.11
C GLY A 333 -20.78 -14.20 -15.48
N ILE A 334 -19.95 -13.24 -15.06
CA ILE A 334 -18.67 -13.48 -14.38
C ILE A 334 -18.86 -13.16 -12.88
N PRO A 335 -18.82 -14.16 -11.99
CA PRO A 335 -18.96 -13.93 -10.56
C PRO A 335 -17.85 -13.05 -9.98
N THR A 336 -18.22 -12.20 -9.03
CA THR A 336 -17.37 -11.21 -8.38
C THR A 336 -17.29 -11.46 -6.88
N VAL A 337 -16.13 -11.21 -6.29
CA VAL A 337 -15.95 -11.08 -4.84
C VAL A 337 -15.33 -9.72 -4.59
N ILE A 338 -15.97 -8.88 -3.78
CA ILE A 338 -15.46 -7.57 -3.42
C ILE A 338 -14.75 -7.60 -2.06
N ILE A 339 -13.65 -6.86 -1.94
CA ILE A 339 -12.91 -6.62 -0.70
C ILE A 339 -12.94 -5.11 -0.43
N THR A 340 -13.45 -4.73 0.73
CA THR A 340 -13.61 -3.33 1.17
C THR A 340 -13.57 -3.25 2.69
N ASP A 341 -13.78 -2.08 3.28
CA ASP A 341 -14.04 -1.89 4.71
C ASP A 341 -15.46 -1.34 4.95
N GLU A 342 -15.74 -0.96 6.19
CA GLU A 342 -17.06 -0.46 6.58
C GLU A 342 -16.97 0.88 7.29
N TYR A 343 -17.86 1.79 6.92
CA TYR A 343 -18.08 3.06 7.60
C TYR A 343 -19.45 3.07 8.27
N ALA A 344 -19.64 2.12 9.18
CA ALA A 344 -20.91 1.82 9.82
C ALA A 344 -21.19 2.66 11.09
N GLY A 345 -20.43 3.73 11.32
CA GLY A 345 -20.53 4.57 12.52
C GLY A 345 -19.94 3.89 13.77
N THR A 346 -19.78 4.65 14.84
CA THR A 346 -19.07 4.19 16.06
C THR A 346 -19.73 3.02 16.77
N ASP A 347 -21.02 2.79 16.52
CA ASP A 347 -21.81 1.68 17.07
C ASP A 347 -22.07 0.55 16.06
N GLY A 348 -21.57 0.69 14.82
CA GLY A 348 -21.75 -0.28 13.74
C GLY A 348 -23.17 -0.37 13.19
N ALA A 349 -24.05 0.60 13.49
CA ALA A 349 -25.47 0.54 13.12
C ALA A 349 -25.83 1.33 11.85
N SER A 350 -24.88 2.08 11.28
CA SER A 350 -25.08 2.84 10.04
C SER A 350 -24.90 1.95 8.81
N GLN A 351 -25.36 2.44 7.67
CA GLN A 351 -25.09 1.78 6.40
C GLN A 351 -23.58 1.75 6.13
N SER A 352 -23.01 0.57 5.93
CA SER A 352 -21.55 0.38 5.83
C SER A 352 -20.91 1.03 4.60
N LEU A 353 -21.58 0.95 3.44
CA LEU A 353 -21.10 1.49 2.16
C LEU A 353 -22.05 2.57 1.64
N ALA A 354 -21.50 3.59 0.97
CA ALA A 354 -22.30 4.66 0.37
C ALA A 354 -23.17 4.20 -0.82
N ASP A 355 -22.77 3.10 -1.48
CA ASP A 355 -23.50 2.48 -2.58
C ASP A 355 -23.64 0.97 -2.37
N ALA A 356 -24.67 0.35 -2.96
CA ALA A 356 -24.90 -1.08 -2.89
C ALA A 356 -25.78 -1.56 -4.05
N ASP A 357 -25.54 -2.78 -4.53
CA ASP A 357 -26.36 -3.43 -5.55
C ASP A 357 -26.53 -4.92 -5.20
N PRO A 358 -27.71 -5.53 -5.42
CA PRO A 358 -27.94 -6.95 -5.14
C PRO A 358 -27.01 -7.93 -5.87
N SER A 359 -26.34 -7.48 -6.94
CA SER A 359 -25.32 -8.28 -7.65
C SER A 359 -23.99 -8.38 -6.91
N ALA A 360 -23.68 -7.45 -6.00
CA ALA A 360 -22.50 -7.52 -5.15
C ALA A 360 -22.82 -8.33 -3.87
N ASP A 361 -23.04 -9.64 -4.03
CA ASP A 361 -23.53 -10.53 -2.96
C ASP A 361 -22.44 -11.33 -2.24
N ALA A 362 -21.19 -11.24 -2.70
CA ALA A 362 -20.01 -11.81 -2.04
C ALA A 362 -19.03 -10.71 -1.60
N VAL A 363 -19.06 -10.38 -0.31
CA VAL A 363 -18.30 -9.27 0.28
C VAL A 363 -17.37 -9.79 1.38
N VAL A 364 -16.10 -9.41 1.29
CA VAL A 364 -15.10 -9.55 2.36
C VAL A 364 -14.81 -8.16 2.90
N THR A 365 -14.90 -8.00 4.21
CA THR A 365 -14.74 -6.71 4.89
C THR A 365 -13.52 -6.72 5.80
N GLY A 366 -12.74 -5.64 5.74
CA GLY A 366 -11.63 -5.30 6.62
C GLY A 366 -12.05 -4.72 7.98
N GLY A 367 -13.35 -4.71 8.29
CA GLY A 367 -13.91 -4.23 9.56
C GLY A 367 -14.41 -2.79 9.52
N ASN A 368 -14.96 -2.31 10.65
CA ASN A 368 -15.54 -0.97 10.77
C ASN A 368 -14.48 0.08 11.13
N ALA A 369 -14.23 1.03 10.24
CA ALA A 369 -13.25 2.10 10.41
C ALA A 369 -13.65 3.13 11.48
N ASN A 370 -14.94 3.23 11.83
CA ASN A 370 -15.43 4.20 12.80
C ASN A 370 -15.35 3.75 14.26
N GLU A 371 -14.85 2.54 14.56
CA GLU A 371 -14.73 2.10 15.95
C GLU A 371 -13.77 3.00 16.75
N ILE A 372 -14.22 3.48 17.91
CA ILE A 372 -13.41 4.32 18.79
C ILE A 372 -12.40 3.46 19.54
N VAL A 373 -11.13 3.87 19.47
CA VAL A 373 -10.01 3.28 20.21
C VAL A 373 -9.36 4.32 21.11
N ILE A 374 -8.96 3.87 22.31
CA ILE A 374 -8.18 4.67 23.26
C ILE A 374 -6.73 4.22 23.17
N LEU A 375 -5.86 5.08 22.64
CA LEU A 375 -4.43 4.82 22.54
C LEU A 375 -3.72 5.42 23.75
N PRO A 376 -2.88 4.65 24.47
CA PRO A 376 -2.17 5.19 25.63
C PRO A 376 -1.17 6.28 25.21
N LYS A 377 -0.74 7.08 26.20
CA LYS A 377 0.44 7.91 26.06
C LYS A 377 1.67 7.01 25.95
N LEU A 378 2.48 7.23 24.91
CA LEU A 378 3.77 6.54 24.72
C LEU A 378 4.93 7.48 25.11
N ASP A 379 6.09 6.89 25.42
CA ASP A 379 7.24 7.63 25.96
C ASP A 379 7.87 8.56 24.91
N ARG A 380 7.84 8.16 23.64
CA ARG A 380 8.42 8.90 22.52
C ARG A 380 7.40 9.06 21.39
N VAL A 381 7.34 10.28 20.84
CA VAL A 381 6.64 10.58 19.59
C VAL A 381 7.66 10.98 18.54
N ILE A 382 7.56 10.40 17.35
CA ILE A 382 8.33 10.77 16.16
C ILE A 382 7.37 11.50 15.21
N GLY A 383 7.67 12.77 14.93
CA GLY A 383 6.82 13.69 14.15
C GLY A 383 5.95 14.61 15.01
N ASP A 384 4.77 14.97 14.53
CA ASP A 384 3.87 15.96 15.13
C ASP A 384 2.56 15.31 15.60
N ILE A 385 2.38 15.16 16.92
CA ILE A 385 1.17 14.58 17.50
C ILE A 385 -0.06 15.46 17.30
N ASN A 386 0.09 16.78 17.11
CA ASN A 386 -1.07 17.67 17.07
C ASN A 386 -1.95 17.44 15.84
N VAL A 387 -1.42 16.77 14.81
CA VAL A 387 -2.17 16.39 13.62
C VAL A 387 -3.36 15.49 13.96
N VAL A 388 -3.31 14.71 15.05
CA VAL A 388 -4.42 13.85 15.49
C VAL A 388 -5.69 14.62 15.80
N THR A 389 -5.59 15.94 16.02
CA THR A 389 -6.75 16.80 16.27
C THR A 389 -7.54 17.18 15.03
N VAL A 390 -6.96 16.92 13.86
CA VAL A 390 -7.50 17.35 12.57
C VAL A 390 -7.53 16.23 11.54
N ILE A 391 -6.89 15.08 11.78
CA ILE A 391 -6.92 13.96 10.84
C ILE A 391 -8.30 13.29 10.79
N ALA A 392 -8.59 12.56 9.72
CA ALA A 392 -9.71 11.62 9.65
C ALA A 392 -9.65 10.61 10.81
N GLY A 393 -10.80 10.35 11.44
CA GLY A 393 -10.92 9.62 12.71
C GLY A 393 -10.47 10.39 13.96
N GLY A 394 -9.94 11.61 13.80
CA GLY A 394 -9.56 12.51 14.89
C GLY A 394 -10.64 13.53 15.25
N SER A 395 -10.37 14.32 16.29
CA SER A 395 -11.23 15.44 16.72
C SER A 395 -10.43 16.48 17.48
N ASP A 396 -10.98 17.68 17.69
CA ASP A 396 -10.36 18.73 18.52
C ASP A 396 -10.07 18.30 19.97
N LYS A 397 -10.67 17.18 20.41
CA LYS A 397 -10.50 16.55 21.72
C LYS A 397 -9.75 15.21 21.67
N ALA A 398 -9.23 14.82 20.51
CA ALA A 398 -8.55 13.54 20.33
C ALA A 398 -7.35 13.40 21.28
N LEU A 399 -6.57 14.47 21.47
CA LEU A 399 -5.49 14.48 22.46
C LEU A 399 -6.03 14.86 23.84
N ARG A 400 -6.03 13.89 24.78
CA ARG A 400 -6.50 14.07 26.15
C ARG A 400 -5.44 14.71 27.05
N GLU A 401 -5.87 15.24 28.20
CA GLU A 401 -4.98 15.91 29.17
C GLU A 401 -3.88 14.99 29.74
N ASP A 402 -4.15 13.69 29.83
CA ASP A 402 -3.17 12.68 30.28
C ASP A 402 -2.18 12.24 29.18
N GLY A 403 -2.35 12.77 27.96
CA GLY A 403 -1.55 12.45 26.78
C GLY A 403 -1.98 11.19 26.03
N SER A 404 -3.07 10.53 26.45
CA SER A 404 -3.71 9.47 25.66
C SER A 404 -4.48 10.06 24.47
N LEU A 405 -4.75 9.23 23.47
CA LEU A 405 -5.58 9.60 22.32
C LEU A 405 -6.92 8.86 22.34
N GLU A 406 -7.97 9.56 21.96
CA GLU A 406 -9.29 8.99 21.62
C GLU A 406 -9.56 9.30 20.15
N VAL A 407 -9.49 8.28 19.32
CA VAL A 407 -9.63 8.38 17.86
C VAL A 407 -10.45 7.21 17.35
N GLU A 408 -11.01 7.32 16.15
CA GLU A 408 -11.53 6.18 15.41
C GLU A 408 -10.37 5.36 14.82
N LEU A 409 -10.61 4.07 14.52
CA LEU A 409 -9.64 3.23 13.79
C LEU A 409 -9.19 3.87 12.48
N GLN A 410 -10.02 4.73 11.89
CA GLN A 410 -9.71 5.54 10.71
C GLN A 410 -8.38 6.30 10.79
N ALA A 411 -7.94 6.68 12.00
CA ALA A 411 -6.68 7.38 12.22
C ALA A 411 -5.43 6.46 12.20
N ILE A 412 -5.58 5.15 12.25
CA ILE A 412 -4.48 4.18 12.35
C ILE A 412 -4.10 3.66 10.96
N THR A 413 -2.82 3.76 10.59
CA THR A 413 -2.36 3.39 9.25
C THR A 413 -2.55 1.90 8.97
N GLY A 414 -3.36 1.58 7.96
CA GLY A 414 -3.60 0.21 7.47
C GLY A 414 -4.57 -0.63 8.32
N ALA A 415 -5.31 -0.02 9.27
CA ALA A 415 -6.16 -0.76 10.20
C ALA A 415 -7.28 -1.58 9.52
N THR A 416 -7.97 -0.98 8.56
CA THR A 416 -9.05 -1.60 7.79
C THR A 416 -8.66 -1.78 6.32
N ASN A 417 -7.38 -2.03 6.06
CA ASN A 417 -6.85 -2.06 4.70
C ASN A 417 -7.64 -3.00 3.77
N GLU A 418 -8.11 -2.45 2.65
CA GLU A 418 -9.06 -3.09 1.73
C GLU A 418 -8.42 -4.11 0.78
N LEU A 419 -7.13 -4.43 0.96
CA LEU A 419 -6.53 -5.62 0.37
C LEU A 419 -6.65 -6.85 1.27
N GLY A 420 -7.08 -6.68 2.53
CA GLY A 420 -7.09 -7.76 3.53
C GLY A 420 -5.75 -7.95 4.23
N PHE A 421 -4.92 -6.91 4.32
CA PHE A 421 -3.61 -6.96 5.00
C PHE A 421 -3.75 -7.00 6.54
N GLY A 422 -4.83 -6.42 7.06
CA GLY A 422 -5.14 -6.34 8.49
C GLY A 422 -5.68 -7.66 9.06
N LYS A 423 -5.97 -7.64 10.35
CA LYS A 423 -6.58 -8.79 11.07
C LYS A 423 -8.08 -8.63 11.32
N LEU A 424 -8.62 -7.46 11.00
CA LEU A 424 -10.01 -7.13 11.22
C LEU A 424 -10.88 -7.74 10.14
N THR A 425 -12.06 -8.19 10.55
CA THR A 425 -13.11 -8.65 9.66
C THR A 425 -14.45 -8.60 10.37
N THR A 426 -15.51 -8.30 9.63
CA THR A 426 -16.88 -8.43 10.13
C THR A 426 -17.45 -9.77 9.72
N LYS A 427 -18.18 -10.41 10.63
CA LYS A 427 -18.96 -11.62 10.34
C LYS A 427 -20.43 -11.27 10.47
N GLY A 428 -21.16 -11.31 9.35
CA GLY A 428 -22.62 -11.29 9.37
C GLY A 428 -23.12 -12.54 10.11
N TYR A 429 -23.98 -12.35 11.11
CA TYR A 429 -24.65 -13.43 11.84
C TYR A 429 -26.11 -13.57 11.42
#